data_AF-A0A2C1KD16-F1
#
_entry.id   AF-A0A2C1KD16-F1
#
_cell.length_a   1.000
_cell.length_b   1.000
_cell.length_c   1.000
_cell.angle_alpha   90.00
_cell.angle_beta   90.00
_cell.angle_gamma   90.00
#
_symmetry.space_group_name_H-M   'P 1'
#
loop_
_entity.id
_entity.type
_entity.pdbx_description
1 polymer ?
#
loop_
_entity_poly.entity_id
_entity_poly.type
_entity_poly.pdbx_seq_one_letter_code
_entity_poly.pdbx_strand_id
1 'polypeptide(L)'
;MDNILIDIKDSVFESKDEASLYVIKDVNKHGDVFIFTIPEYSFSWVVKSEDDLESLKSYRILNSVEIKEKLINEMKKAIKKL
;
A
#
# COMPACT_ATOMS: atom_id res chain seq x y z
N MET A 1 17.50 -3.47 3.38
CA MET A 1 16.08 -3.65 3.70
C MET A 1 15.60 -2.26 4.04
N ASP A 2 14.85 -1.67 3.12
CA ASP A 2 14.43 -0.28 3.22
C ASP A 2 12.96 -0.26 3.61
N ASN A 3 12.58 0.65 4.49
CA ASN A 3 11.21 0.77 4.94
C ASN A 3 10.82 2.24 5.09
N ILE A 4 9.53 2.50 4.93
CA ILE A 4 8.92 3.80 5.20
C ILE A 4 7.56 3.60 5.86
N LEU A 5 7.20 4.57 6.68
CA LEU A 5 5.86 4.73 7.25
C LEU A 5 5.23 5.95 6.61
N ILE A 6 4.02 5.81 6.11
CA ILE A 6 3.24 6.89 5.48
C ILE A 6 1.93 7.04 6.24
N ASP A 7 1.67 8.23 6.76
CA ASP A 7 0.33 8.58 7.24
C ASP A 7 -0.60 8.72 6.03
N ILE A 8 -1.66 7.90 6.00
CA ILE A 8 -2.63 7.88 4.90
C ILE A 8 -4.04 8.30 5.35
N LYS A 9 -4.18 8.81 6.58
CA LYS A 9 -5.45 9.29 7.13
C LYS A 9 -6.14 10.30 6.22
N ASP A 10 -5.41 11.32 5.80
CA ASP A 10 -5.99 12.40 5.00
C ASP A 10 -6.05 12.03 3.51
N SER A 11 -5.01 11.37 2.99
CA SER A 11 -4.88 11.07 1.56
C SER A 11 -5.77 9.93 1.08
N VAL A 12 -6.10 8.97 1.96
CA VAL A 12 -6.89 7.77 1.62
C VAL A 12 -8.25 7.77 2.32
N PHE A 13 -8.31 8.18 3.59
CA PHE A 13 -9.51 8.09 4.43
C PHE A 13 -10.20 9.42 4.73
N GLU A 14 -9.76 10.54 4.13
CA GLU A 14 -10.39 11.86 4.28
C GLU A 14 -10.57 12.28 5.76
N SER A 15 -9.56 11.99 6.57
CA SER A 15 -9.56 12.27 8.01
C SER A 15 -10.61 11.51 8.83
N LYS A 16 -11.36 10.57 8.24
CA LYS A 16 -12.42 9.81 8.90
C LYS A 16 -11.89 8.77 9.87
N ASP A 17 -10.78 8.13 9.49
CA ASP A 17 -10.18 7.03 10.23
C ASP A 17 -8.65 7.23 10.33
N GLU A 18 -8.06 6.86 11.47
CA GLU A 18 -6.61 6.81 11.60
C GLU A 18 -6.07 5.60 10.83
N ALA A 19 -5.06 5.82 10.00
CA ALA A 19 -4.49 4.77 9.16
C ALA A 19 -3.05 5.09 8.78
N SER A 20 -2.16 4.12 8.99
CA SER A 20 -0.76 4.23 8.61
C SER A 20 -0.36 3.09 7.66
N LEU A 21 0.25 3.44 6.54
CA LEU A 21 0.78 2.50 5.57
C LEU A 21 2.26 2.23 5.84
N TYR A 22 2.56 1.01 6.30
CA TYR A 22 3.91 0.49 6.43
C TYR A 22 4.32 -0.13 5.10
N VAL A 23 5.46 0.30 4.56
CA VAL A 23 6.01 -0.24 3.32
C VAL A 23 7.42 -0.73 3.55
N ILE A 24 7.67 -1.97 3.16
CA ILE A 24 8.98 -2.63 3.28
C ILE A 24 9.40 -3.07 1.87
N LYS A 25 10.59 -2.67 1.44
CA LYS A 25 11.29 -3.24 0.29
C LYS A 25 12.22 -4.34 0.78
N ASP A 26 11.83 -5.57 0.52
CA ASP A 26 12.66 -6.74 0.78
C ASP A 26 13.43 -7.11 -0.49
N VAL A 27 14.75 -6.92 -0.44
CA VAL A 27 15.68 -7.26 -1.51
C VAL A 27 16.26 -8.62 -1.17
N ASN A 28 15.80 -9.65 -1.87
CA ASN A 28 16.26 -11.01 -1.67
C ASN A 28 16.73 -11.63 -3.00
N LYS A 29 17.36 -12.81 -2.95
CA LYS A 29 17.96 -13.46 -4.13
C LYS A 29 16.97 -13.77 -5.25
N HIS A 30 15.67 -13.65 -4.99
CA HIS A 30 14.57 -13.97 -5.92
C HIS A 30 13.90 -12.72 -6.52
N GLY A 31 14.47 -11.54 -6.27
CA GLY A 31 14.00 -10.25 -6.79
C GLY A 31 13.42 -9.36 -5.69
N ASP A 32 13.34 -8.08 -5.99
CA ASP A 32 12.79 -7.08 -5.06
C ASP A 32 11.28 -7.29 -4.91
N VAL A 33 10.81 -7.31 -3.65
CA VAL A 33 9.38 -7.31 -3.33
C VAL A 33 9.05 -6.16 -2.39
N PHE A 34 7.84 -5.63 -2.55
CA PHE A 34 7.29 -4.60 -1.70
C PHE A 34 6.15 -5.21 -0.88
N ILE A 35 6.25 -5.08 0.43
CA ILE A 35 5.24 -5.51 1.40
C ILE A 35 4.58 -4.25 1.94
N PHE A 36 3.26 -4.17 1.77
CA PHE A 36 2.42 -3.09 2.25
C PHE A 36 1.56 -3.60 3.40
N THR A 37 1.41 -2.83 4.48
CA THR A 37 0.57 -3.21 5.61
C THR A 37 -0.13 -1.99 6.20
N ILE A 38 -1.43 -2.13 6.47
CA ILE A 38 -2.23 -1.16 7.23
C ILE A 38 -2.82 -1.91 8.42
N PRO A 39 -2.17 -1.88 9.60
CA PRO A 39 -2.57 -2.66 10.75
C PRO A 39 -4.01 -2.42 11.20
N GLU A 40 -4.47 -1.16 11.14
CA GLU A 40 -5.80 -0.73 11.57
C GLU A 40 -6.92 -1.40 10.78
N TYR A 41 -6.62 -1.84 9.55
CA TYR A 41 -7.55 -2.51 8.65
C TYR A 41 -7.26 -4.00 8.46
N SER A 42 -6.30 -4.55 9.22
CA SER A 42 -5.79 -5.92 9.02
C SER A 42 -5.43 -6.20 7.55
N PHE A 43 -4.94 -5.17 6.86
CA PHE A 43 -4.62 -5.22 5.44
C PHE A 43 -3.13 -5.51 5.25
N SER A 44 -2.82 -6.47 4.40
CA SER A 44 -1.46 -6.72 3.93
C SER A 44 -1.46 -7.09 2.46
N TRP A 45 -0.49 -6.59 1.71
CA TRP A 45 -0.38 -6.83 0.28
C TRP A 45 1.08 -6.93 -0.16
N VAL A 46 1.38 -7.85 -1.07
CA VAL A 46 2.74 -8.08 -1.56
C VAL A 46 2.76 -7.98 -3.07
N VAL A 47 3.70 -7.21 -3.60
CA VAL A 47 3.90 -7.00 -5.05
C VAL A 47 5.37 -6.97 -5.40
N LYS A 48 5.69 -7.21 -6.67
CA LYS A 48 7.04 -7.08 -7.23
C LYS A 48 7.25 -5.74 -7.91
N SER A 49 6.18 -5.13 -8.44
CA SER A 49 6.25 -3.85 -9.13
C SER A 49 4.96 -3.02 -8.96
N GLU A 50 4.99 -1.79 -9.49
CA GLU A 50 3.84 -0.90 -9.55
C GLU A 50 2.66 -1.48 -10.37
N ASP A 51 2.94 -2.31 -11.39
CA ASP A 51 1.92 -2.89 -12.25
C ASP A 51 1.06 -3.95 -11.52
N ASP A 52 1.66 -4.67 -10.58
CA ASP A 52 0.96 -5.68 -9.79
C ASP A 52 -0.14 -5.06 -8.90
N LEU A 53 -0.05 -3.76 -8.59
CA LEU A 53 -1.04 -3.05 -7.77
C LEU A 53 -2.40 -2.92 -8.46
N GLU A 54 -2.47 -3.06 -9.79
CA GLU A 54 -3.74 -3.04 -10.52
C GLU A 54 -4.65 -4.21 -10.10
N SER A 55 -4.06 -5.32 -9.65
CA SER A 55 -4.82 -6.46 -9.10
C SER A 55 -5.60 -6.11 -7.82
N LEU A 56 -5.20 -5.06 -7.09
CA LEU A 56 -5.90 -4.60 -5.88
C LEU A 56 -7.30 -4.05 -6.20
N LYS A 57 -7.51 -3.53 -7.43
CA LYS A 57 -8.81 -2.96 -7.84
C LYS A 57 -9.94 -3.99 -7.82
N SER A 58 -9.62 -5.22 -8.23
CA SER A 58 -10.59 -6.33 -8.33
C SER A 58 -10.94 -6.95 -6.97
N TYR A 59 -10.11 -6.71 -5.96
CA TYR A 59 -10.27 -7.25 -4.61
C TYR A 59 -11.28 -6.44 -3.77
N ARG A 60 -12.02 -7.13 -2.90
CA ARG A 60 -13.03 -6.55 -1.99
C ARG A 60 -12.47 -6.22 -0.60
N ILE A 61 -11.24 -5.73 -0.52
CA ILE A 61 -10.55 -5.52 0.77
C ILE A 61 -10.93 -4.16 1.38
N LEU A 62 -11.52 -3.26 0.59
CA LEU A 62 -12.08 -1.98 1.01
C LEU A 62 -13.40 -1.75 0.26
N ASN A 63 -14.46 -1.38 1.00
CA ASN A 63 -15.83 -1.27 0.47
C ASN A 63 -16.05 -0.06 -0.47
N SER A 64 -15.08 0.84 -0.57
CA SER A 64 -15.12 2.00 -1.47
C SER A 64 -14.10 1.87 -2.59
N VAL A 65 -14.56 2.01 -3.83
CA VAL A 65 -13.70 2.06 -5.02
C VAL A 65 -12.73 3.24 -4.93
N GLU A 66 -13.20 4.38 -4.46
CA GLU A 66 -12.40 5.60 -4.33
C GLU A 66 -11.26 5.42 -3.32
N ILE A 67 -11.52 4.82 -2.15
CA ILE A 67 -10.50 4.54 -1.14
C ILE A 67 -9.43 3.60 -1.73
N LYS A 68 -9.83 2.59 -2.52
CA LYS A 68 -8.88 1.70 -3.20
C LYS A 68 -7.98 2.44 -4.18
N GLU A 69 -8.53 3.32 -4.99
CA GLU A 69 -7.75 4.10 -5.95
C GLU A 69 -6.76 5.04 -5.25
N LYS A 70 -7.19 5.71 -4.19
CA LYS A 70 -6.32 6.55 -3.35
C LYS A 70 -5.20 5.73 -2.72
N LEU A 71 -5.50 4.57 -2.15
CA LEU A 71 -4.51 3.66 -1.57
C LEU A 71 -3.49 3.19 -2.62
N ILE A 72 -3.95 2.75 -3.79
CA ILE A 72 -3.06 2.34 -4.89
C ILE A 72 -2.10 3.49 -5.26
N ASN A 73 -2.60 4.72 -5.33
CA ASN A 73 -1.75 5.88 -5.63
C ASN A 73 -0.68 6.11 -4.57
N GLU A 74 -0.99 5.96 -3.27
CA GLU A 74 0.01 6.05 -2.20
C GLU A 74 1.02 4.89 -2.26
N MET A 75 0.57 3.67 -2.56
CA MET A 75 1.46 2.52 -2.76
C MET A 75 2.43 2.74 -3.94
N LYS A 76 1.95 3.30 -5.06
CA LYS A 76 2.79 3.66 -6.22
C LYS A 76 3.85 4.71 -5.88
N LYS A 77 3.47 5.73 -5.10
CA LYS A 77 4.42 6.75 -4.60
C LYS A 77 5.46 6.14 -3.66
N ALA A 78 5.06 5.18 -2.82
CA ALA A 78 5.96 4.49 -1.90
C ALA A 78 7.03 3.68 -2.63
N ILE A 79 6.64 2.93 -3.66
CA ILE A 79 7.59 2.18 -4.52
C ILE A 79 8.63 3.12 -5.12
N LYS A 80 8.24 4.30 -5.60
CA LYS A 80 9.16 5.29 -6.20
C LYS A 80 10.13 5.91 -5.19
N LYS A 81 9.81 5.86 -3.90
CA LYS A 81 10.64 6.40 -2.81
C LYS A 81 11.65 5.37 -2.28
N LEU A 82 11.49 4.08 -2.57
CA LEU A 82 12.26 2.95 -2.05
C LEU A 82 13.09 2.25 -3.15
#